data_AF-A0A842V8Z4-F1
#
_entry.id   AF-A0A842V8Z4-F1
#
_cell.length_a   1.000
_cell.length_b   1.000
_cell.length_c   1.000
_cell.angle_alpha   90.00
_cell.angle_beta   90.00
_cell.angle_gamma   90.00
#
_symmetry.space_group_name_H-M   'P 1'
#
loop_
_entity.id
_entity.type
_entity.pdbx_description
1 polymer ?
#
loop_
_entity_poly.entity_id
_entity_poly.type
_entity_poly.pdbx_seq_one_letter_code
_entity_poly.pdbx_strand_id
1 'polypeptide(L)'
;MTRIILDIKKNLEENASIYFDRAKKAKKKIKGVEEALKRFAQQQQTLEKKQDEYAKEQRTKAQPKQLQHWYEKFRWIRTSQGLLCIGGRDATQNEILIKKYTKPTSIVFHAEMSGSPFFIIIEDHASEQSLKEVATTTAVYSRAWKLGLGSAEVYYVLGEQISKTAQSGEYLTKGSFMIRGKRTSYHPRLEFAIGLREQELLAGPPQAVQAHTENMVRLVQGTQKASEIAREIKKKLSYKGHIDDIIRLLPTGKISLSR
;
A
#
# COMPACT_ATOMS: atom_id res chain seq x y z
N MET A 1 25.05 -25.70 -63.37
CA MET A 1 24.20 -26.77 -63.96
C MET A 1 23.50 -27.51 -62.83
N THR A 2 22.16 -27.57 -62.86
CA THR A 2 21.39 -28.32 -61.87
C THR A 2 21.48 -29.81 -62.21
N ARG A 3 22.05 -30.63 -61.32
CA ARG A 3 22.08 -32.09 -61.48
C ARG A 3 20.74 -32.66 -61.02
N ILE A 4 20.05 -33.38 -61.91
CA ILE A 4 18.76 -34.04 -61.61
C ILE A 4 19.01 -35.54 -61.52
N ILE A 5 18.55 -36.17 -60.44
CA ILE A 5 18.68 -37.61 -60.20
C ILE A 5 17.41 -38.27 -60.74
N LEU A 6 17.54 -39.13 -61.74
CA LEU A 6 16.42 -39.86 -62.34
C LEU A 6 16.39 -41.29 -61.80
N ASP A 7 15.19 -41.79 -61.53
CA ASP A 7 14.97 -43.19 -61.21
C ASP A 7 14.86 -43.98 -62.51
N ILE A 8 15.85 -44.83 -62.76
CA ILE A 8 15.95 -45.67 -63.97
C ILE A 8 14.82 -46.72 -64.08
N LYS A 9 14.07 -46.96 -62.99
CA LYS A 9 12.92 -47.87 -62.98
C LYS A 9 11.62 -47.22 -63.46
N LYS A 10 11.65 -45.92 -63.78
CA LYS A 10 10.49 -45.10 -64.17
C LYS A 10 10.73 -44.44 -65.51
N ASN A 11 9.67 -44.18 -66.25
CA ASN A 11 9.79 -43.44 -67.52
C ASN A 11 10.09 -41.95 -67.26
N LEU A 12 10.37 -41.23 -68.35
CA LEU A 12 10.74 -39.82 -68.30
C LEU A 12 9.61 -38.96 -67.74
N GLU A 13 8.36 -39.24 -68.14
CA GLU A 13 7.17 -38.51 -67.68
C GLU A 13 6.93 -38.71 -66.19
N GLU A 14 7.10 -39.93 -65.68
CA GLU A 14 6.97 -40.27 -64.26
C GLU A 14 8.02 -39.57 -63.40
N ASN A 15 9.28 -39.54 -63.85
CA ASN A 15 10.33 -38.80 -63.16
C ASN A 15 10.03 -37.29 -63.13
N ALA A 16 9.61 -36.72 -64.26
CA ALA A 16 9.24 -35.30 -64.33
C ALA A 16 8.05 -34.97 -63.41
N SER A 17 7.05 -35.85 -63.35
CA SER A 17 5.87 -35.73 -62.49
C SER A 17 6.25 -35.72 -61.00
N ILE A 18 7.18 -36.58 -60.57
CA ILE A 18 7.68 -36.60 -59.17
C ILE A 18 8.31 -35.26 -58.77
N TYR A 19 9.14 -34.68 -59.64
CA TYR A 19 9.76 -33.38 -59.37
C TYR A 19 8.73 -32.25 -59.34
N PHE A 20 7.74 -32.29 -60.25
CA PHE A 20 6.63 -31.34 -60.27
C PHE A 20 5.78 -31.41 -58.99
N ASP A 21 5.44 -32.63 -58.54
CA ASP A 21 4.68 -32.84 -57.31
C ASP A 21 5.45 -32.42 -56.06
N ARG A 22 6.76 -32.66 -56.02
CA ARG A 22 7.64 -32.17 -54.94
C ARG A 22 7.65 -30.64 -54.91
N ALA A 23 7.82 -29.99 -56.05
CA ALA A 23 7.79 -28.53 -56.14
C ALA A 23 6.43 -27.95 -55.73
N LYS A 24 5.32 -28.58 -56.16
CA LYS A 24 3.95 -28.18 -55.78
C LYS A 24 3.71 -28.35 -54.27
N LYS A 25 4.14 -29.46 -53.67
CA LYS A 25 4.06 -29.70 -52.22
C LYS A 25 4.92 -28.71 -51.43
N ALA A 26 6.14 -28.43 -51.88
CA ALA A 26 7.02 -27.43 -51.27
C ALA A 26 6.38 -26.03 -51.32
N LYS A 27 5.84 -25.62 -52.47
CA LYS A 27 5.15 -24.33 -52.64
C LYS A 27 3.93 -24.18 -51.73
N LYS A 28 3.15 -25.26 -51.52
CA LYS A 28 2.02 -25.27 -50.58
C LYS A 28 2.47 -25.13 -49.11
N LYS A 29 3.63 -25.70 -48.76
CA LYS A 29 4.20 -25.63 -47.40
C LYS A 29 4.81 -24.26 -47.08
N ILE A 30 5.38 -23.56 -48.06
CA ILE A 30 5.99 -22.22 -47.87
C ILE A 30 4.99 -21.25 -47.24
N LYS A 31 3.74 -21.22 -47.70
CA LYS A 31 2.70 -20.34 -47.13
C LYS A 31 2.46 -20.61 -45.64
N GLY A 32 2.42 -21.88 -45.23
CA GLY A 32 2.27 -22.24 -43.82
C GLY A 32 3.48 -21.87 -42.96
N VAL A 33 4.69 -21.94 -43.53
CA VAL A 33 5.92 -21.51 -42.86
C VAL A 33 5.95 -19.99 -42.70
N GLU A 34 5.56 -19.23 -43.72
CA GLU A 34 5.47 -17.76 -43.67
C GLU A 34 4.45 -17.29 -42.61
N GLU A 35 3.28 -17.92 -42.55
CA GLU A 35 2.27 -17.63 -41.52
C GLU A 35 2.77 -17.95 -40.11
N ALA A 36 3.50 -19.06 -39.94
CA ALA A 36 4.12 -19.41 -38.66
C ALA A 36 5.19 -18.39 -38.24
N LEU A 37 6.08 -17.99 -39.15
CA LEU A 37 7.11 -16.98 -38.90
C LEU A 37 6.50 -15.64 -38.46
N LYS A 38 5.41 -15.22 -39.10
CA LYS A 38 4.71 -13.98 -38.73
C LYS A 38 4.10 -14.06 -37.33
N ARG A 39 3.51 -15.20 -36.95
CA ARG A 39 2.97 -15.42 -35.59
C ARG A 39 4.08 -15.42 -34.53
N PHE A 40 5.21 -16.08 -34.81
CA PHE A 40 6.35 -16.09 -33.91
C PHE A 40 6.95 -14.69 -33.71
N ALA A 41 7.07 -13.90 -34.77
CA ALA A 41 7.55 -12.51 -34.67
C ALA A 41 6.63 -11.65 -33.80
N GLN A 42 5.30 -11.78 -33.97
CA GLN A 42 4.33 -11.07 -33.12
C GLN A 42 4.39 -11.51 -31.65
N GLN A 43 4.57 -12.81 -31.40
CA GLN A 43 4.75 -13.32 -30.03
C GLN A 43 6.04 -12.82 -29.40
N GLN A 44 7.17 -12.83 -30.13
CA GLN A 44 8.44 -12.28 -29.64
C GLN A 44 8.29 -10.81 -29.25
N GLN A 45 7.72 -9.99 -30.12
CA GLN A 45 7.54 -8.57 -29.83
C GLN A 45 6.64 -8.33 -28.59
N THR A 46 5.64 -9.18 -28.38
CA THR A 46 4.76 -9.10 -27.20
C THR A 46 5.49 -9.52 -25.92
N LEU A 47 6.34 -10.55 -26.01
CA LEU A 47 7.15 -11.05 -24.89
C LEU A 47 8.25 -10.05 -24.50
N GLU A 48 8.90 -9.42 -25.48
CA GLU A 48 9.89 -8.36 -25.26
C GLU A 48 9.27 -7.17 -24.52
N LYS A 49 8.11 -6.70 -24.97
CA LYS A 49 7.36 -5.64 -24.26
C LYS A 49 7.04 -6.02 -22.82
N LYS A 50 6.59 -7.26 -22.58
CA LYS A 50 6.33 -7.76 -21.22
C LYS A 50 7.59 -7.88 -20.38
N GLN A 51 8.71 -8.30 -20.97
CA GLN A 51 10.00 -8.33 -20.28
C GLN A 51 10.48 -6.94 -19.91
N ASP A 52 10.35 -5.96 -20.81
CA ASP A 52 10.71 -4.57 -20.53
C ASP A 52 9.84 -3.95 -19.43
N GLU A 53 8.52 -4.20 -19.46
CA GLU A 53 7.60 -3.79 -18.40
C GLU A 53 7.97 -4.44 -17.06
N TYR A 54 8.24 -5.74 -17.06
CA TYR A 54 8.66 -6.48 -15.87
C TYR A 54 10.02 -6.01 -15.33
N ALA A 55 11.00 -5.77 -16.20
CA ALA A 55 12.32 -5.27 -15.84
C ALA A 55 12.24 -3.84 -15.26
N LYS A 56 11.39 -2.97 -15.83
CA LYS A 56 11.10 -1.65 -15.25
C LYS A 56 10.50 -1.78 -13.86
N GLU A 57 9.53 -2.67 -13.68
CA GLU A 57 8.91 -2.96 -12.37
C GLU A 57 9.95 -3.42 -11.34
N GLN A 58 10.84 -4.34 -11.73
CA GLN A 58 11.91 -4.86 -10.85
C GLN A 58 12.93 -3.78 -10.50
N ARG A 59 13.33 -2.93 -11.45
CA ARG A 59 14.23 -1.79 -11.19
C ARG A 59 13.61 -0.78 -10.22
N THR A 60 12.31 -0.53 -10.27
CA THR A 60 11.62 0.30 -9.27
C THR A 60 11.55 -0.34 -7.88
N LYS A 61 11.48 -1.68 -7.79
CA LYS A 61 11.50 -2.40 -6.50
C LYS A 61 12.90 -2.43 -5.86
N ALA A 62 13.95 -2.33 -6.68
CA ALA A 62 15.34 -2.43 -6.26
C ALA A 62 15.97 -1.09 -5.82
N GLN A 63 15.22 0.02 -5.75
CA GLN A 63 15.75 1.23 -5.12
C GLN A 63 16.13 0.92 -3.67
N PRO A 64 17.28 1.43 -3.19
CA PRO A 64 17.72 1.19 -1.83
C PRO A 64 16.62 1.64 -0.88
N LYS A 65 15.98 0.68 -0.21
CA LYS A 65 15.07 1.00 0.90
C LYS A 65 15.89 1.81 1.88
N GLN A 66 15.52 3.07 2.04
CA GLN A 66 15.97 3.94 3.12
C GLN A 66 15.94 3.13 4.42
N LEU A 67 16.99 3.24 5.23
CA LEU A 67 17.14 2.51 6.49
C LEU A 67 15.82 2.56 7.27
N GLN A 68 15.09 1.45 7.27
CA GLN A 68 13.73 1.45 7.81
C GLN A 68 13.81 1.68 9.31
N HIS A 69 13.18 2.73 9.78
CA HIS A 69 13.10 2.95 11.22
C HIS A 69 12.27 1.83 11.86
N TRP A 70 12.62 1.46 13.10
CA TRP A 70 11.95 0.37 13.81
C TRP A 70 10.43 0.55 13.95
N TYR A 71 9.95 1.80 13.90
CA TYR A 71 8.55 2.17 14.04
C TYR A 71 7.74 2.06 12.73
N GLU A 72 8.38 1.95 11.57
CA GLU A 72 7.69 1.90 10.27
C GLU A 72 6.83 0.64 10.06
N LYS A 73 7.04 -0.38 10.91
CA LYS A 73 6.17 -1.56 10.99
C LYS A 73 4.78 -1.25 11.53
N PHE A 74 4.64 -0.16 12.29
CA PHE A 74 3.38 0.34 12.85
C PHE A 74 2.75 1.39 11.92
N ARG A 75 1.56 1.89 12.27
CA ARG A 75 1.13 3.22 11.82
C ARG A 75 1.97 4.22 12.59
N TRP A 76 2.45 5.26 11.93
CA TRP A 76 3.24 6.27 12.59
C TRP A 76 2.91 7.64 12.01
N ILE A 77 2.99 8.66 12.85
CA ILE A 77 2.85 10.06 12.49
C ILE A 77 3.88 10.88 13.25
N ARG A 78 4.15 12.09 12.79
CA ARG A 78 4.81 13.14 13.58
C ARG A 78 3.80 14.25 13.84
N THR A 79 3.70 14.69 15.08
CA THR A 79 2.91 15.89 15.44
C THR A 79 3.55 17.15 14.85
N SER A 80 2.83 18.26 14.86
CA SER A 80 3.37 19.58 14.46
C SER A 80 4.62 19.98 15.27
N GLN A 81 4.71 19.50 16.52
CA GLN A 81 5.87 19.71 17.41
C GLN A 81 6.99 18.67 17.23
N GLY A 82 6.84 17.74 16.28
CA GLY A 82 7.87 16.75 15.96
C GLY A 82 7.84 15.48 16.82
N LEU A 83 6.91 15.36 17.78
CA LEU A 83 6.73 14.15 18.60
C LEU A 83 6.33 12.95 17.75
N LEU A 84 6.94 11.79 18.00
CA LEU A 84 6.65 10.54 17.31
C LEU A 84 5.47 9.84 17.98
N CYS A 85 4.44 9.54 17.17
CA CYS A 85 3.30 8.77 17.64
C CYS A 85 3.14 7.53 16.80
N ILE A 86 2.92 6.39 17.46
CA ILE A 86 2.79 5.09 16.81
C ILE A 86 1.48 4.41 17.17
N GLY A 87 0.89 3.69 16.22
CA GLY A 87 -0.38 3.00 16.41
C GLY A 87 -0.45 1.66 15.69
N GLY A 88 -1.21 0.72 16.25
CA GLY A 88 -1.26 -0.64 15.71
C GLY A 88 -2.07 -0.73 14.43
N ARG A 89 -1.61 -1.55 13.49
CA ARG A 89 -2.36 -1.85 12.26
C ARG A 89 -3.43 -2.92 12.44
N ASP A 90 -3.24 -3.78 13.43
CA ASP A 90 -4.10 -4.90 13.76
C ASP A 90 -4.04 -5.22 15.26
N ALA A 91 -4.89 -6.15 15.71
CA ALA A 91 -4.98 -6.57 17.11
C ALA A 91 -3.64 -7.11 17.66
N THR A 92 -2.83 -7.79 16.85
CA THR A 92 -1.53 -8.32 17.30
C THR A 92 -0.53 -7.19 17.51
N GLN A 93 -0.49 -6.22 16.60
CA GLN A 93 0.34 -5.03 16.75
C GLN A 93 -0.10 -4.16 17.93
N ASN A 94 -1.41 -3.99 18.15
CA ASN A 94 -1.94 -3.31 19.34
C ASN A 94 -1.42 -3.96 20.62
N GLU A 95 -1.40 -5.30 20.69
CA GLU A 95 -0.86 -5.98 21.85
C GLU A 95 0.64 -5.77 22.06
N ILE A 96 1.41 -5.79 20.97
CA ILE A 96 2.85 -5.52 21.02
C ILE A 96 3.10 -4.08 21.48
N LEU A 97 2.32 -3.12 20.98
CA LEU A 97 2.37 -1.71 21.37
C LEU A 97 2.18 -1.52 22.86
N ILE A 98 1.07 -2.03 23.39
CA ILE A 98 0.73 -1.89 24.80
C ILE A 98 1.77 -2.57 25.69
N LYS A 99 2.25 -3.76 25.33
CA LYS A 99 3.20 -4.51 26.16
C LYS A 99 4.64 -4.00 26.13
N LYS A 100 5.13 -3.55 24.96
CA LYS A 100 6.56 -3.23 24.77
C LYS A 100 6.88 -1.74 24.78
N TYR A 101 5.90 -0.90 24.44
CA TYR A 101 6.13 0.52 24.17
C TYR A 101 5.28 1.44 25.06
N THR A 102 4.56 0.90 26.05
CA THR A 102 3.79 1.68 27.02
C THR A 102 4.44 1.59 28.39
N LYS A 103 4.73 2.75 28.97
CA LYS A 103 5.08 2.91 30.39
C LYS A 103 3.81 3.30 31.18
N PRO A 104 3.81 3.18 32.53
CA PRO A 104 2.70 3.65 33.36
C PRO A 104 2.23 5.08 33.04
N THR A 105 3.18 5.98 32.74
CA THR A 105 2.94 7.40 32.42
C THR A 105 2.65 7.68 30.95
N SER A 106 2.75 6.69 30.05
CA SER A 106 2.55 6.90 28.62
C SER A 106 1.09 7.24 28.31
N ILE A 107 0.89 8.20 27.42
CA ILE A 107 -0.44 8.62 26.96
C ILE A 107 -0.88 7.69 25.82
N VAL A 108 -2.00 7.02 26.00
CA VAL A 108 -2.54 6.03 25.05
C VAL A 108 -3.94 6.42 24.61
N PHE A 109 -4.14 6.49 23.30
CA PHE A 109 -5.39 6.87 22.65
C PHE A 109 -6.13 5.66 22.09
N HIS A 110 -7.46 5.72 22.17
CA HIS A 110 -8.36 4.75 21.53
C HIS A 110 -9.72 5.42 21.26
N ALA A 111 -10.36 5.10 20.14
CA ALA A 111 -11.72 5.58 19.84
C ALA A 111 -12.76 4.73 20.60
N GLU A 112 -13.90 5.32 20.99
CA GLU A 112 -15.01 4.61 21.64
C GLU A 112 -15.79 3.76 20.59
N MET A 113 -15.08 2.87 19.90
CA MET A 113 -15.63 1.94 18.92
C MET A 113 -14.74 0.72 18.70
N SER A 114 -15.37 -0.40 18.34
CA SER A 114 -14.64 -1.60 17.93
C SER A 114 -13.74 -1.33 16.72
N GLY A 115 -12.59 -1.98 16.66
CA GLY A 115 -11.66 -1.84 15.54
C GLY A 115 -10.93 -0.50 15.47
N SER A 116 -10.90 0.28 16.57
CA SER A 116 -9.97 1.38 16.70
C SER A 116 -8.53 0.88 16.92
N PRO A 117 -7.52 1.54 16.37
CA PRO A 117 -6.14 1.33 16.79
C PRO A 117 -5.92 1.85 18.21
N PHE A 118 -4.92 1.30 18.90
CA PHE A 118 -4.28 1.97 20.03
C PHE A 118 -3.13 2.82 19.50
N PHE A 119 -3.14 4.12 19.81
CA PHE A 119 -2.05 5.05 19.49
C PHE A 119 -1.33 5.49 20.76
N ILE A 120 -0.02 5.68 20.67
CA ILE A 120 0.84 6.03 21.81
C ILE A 120 1.76 7.17 21.38
N ILE A 121 1.93 8.16 22.26
CA ILE A 121 3.00 9.17 22.14
C ILE A 121 4.24 8.59 22.81
N ILE A 122 5.35 8.50 22.07
CA ILE A 122 6.59 7.87 22.57
C ILE A 122 7.29 8.75 23.60
N GLU A 123 7.17 10.07 23.46
CA GLU A 123 7.73 11.06 24.35
C GLU A 123 6.82 11.34 25.56
N ASP A 124 7.42 11.66 26.71
CA ASP A 124 6.71 11.82 27.98
C ASP A 124 5.99 13.19 28.12
N HIS A 125 6.21 14.12 27.19
CA HIS A 125 5.62 15.45 27.20
C HIS A 125 4.88 15.73 25.89
N ALA A 126 3.59 16.00 25.99
CA ALA A 126 2.74 16.36 24.85
C ALA A 126 1.95 17.64 25.16
N SER A 127 1.99 18.60 24.24
CA SER A 127 1.11 19.77 24.33
C SER A 127 -0.34 19.38 24.03
N GLU A 128 -1.29 20.24 24.41
CA GLU A 128 -2.70 20.05 24.06
C GLU A 128 -2.91 19.91 22.54
N GLN A 129 -2.13 20.63 21.74
CA GLN A 129 -2.15 20.52 20.29
C GLN A 129 -1.72 19.13 19.81
N SER A 130 -0.62 18.60 20.35
CA SER A 130 -0.17 17.23 20.05
C SER A 130 -1.23 16.19 20.43
N LEU A 131 -1.90 16.35 21.58
CA LEU A 131 -2.97 15.45 22.00
C LEU A 131 -4.15 15.47 21.02
N LYS A 132 -4.57 16.66 20.55
CA LYS A 132 -5.63 16.82 19.54
C LYS A 132 -5.25 16.18 18.19
N GLU A 133 -4.00 16.33 17.77
CA GLU A 133 -3.50 15.73 16.53
C GLU A 133 -3.49 14.19 16.59
N VAL A 134 -3.06 13.62 17.72
CA VAL A 134 -3.06 12.16 17.91
C VAL A 134 -4.48 11.63 18.06
N ALA A 135 -5.37 12.36 18.74
CA ALA A 135 -6.80 12.01 18.80
C ALA A 135 -7.42 11.98 17.38
N THR A 136 -7.16 13.00 16.57
CA THR A 136 -7.62 13.07 15.17
C THR A 136 -7.11 11.87 14.36
N THR A 137 -5.82 11.56 14.50
CA THR A 137 -5.20 10.42 13.83
C THR A 137 -5.84 9.09 14.23
N THR A 138 -6.10 8.91 15.52
CA THR A 138 -6.76 7.72 16.07
C THR A 138 -8.17 7.58 15.49
N ALA A 139 -8.93 8.66 15.42
CA ALA A 139 -10.26 8.68 14.80
C ALA A 139 -10.20 8.31 13.31
N VAL A 140 -9.26 8.88 12.55
CA VAL A 140 -9.10 8.62 11.11
C VAL A 140 -8.77 7.15 10.81
N TYR A 141 -7.91 6.53 11.62
CA TYR A 141 -7.56 5.12 11.42
C TYR A 141 -8.56 4.14 12.04
N SER A 142 -9.56 4.62 12.78
CA SER A 142 -10.64 3.80 13.32
C SER A 142 -11.68 3.46 12.24
N ARG A 143 -12.71 2.70 12.62
CA ARG A 143 -13.85 2.40 11.73
C ARG A 143 -14.66 3.64 11.36
N ALA A 144 -14.54 4.75 12.10
CA ALA A 144 -15.28 5.97 11.82
C ALA A 144 -15.06 6.50 10.40
N TRP A 145 -13.81 6.43 9.91
CA TRP A 145 -13.49 6.80 8.53
C TRP A 145 -14.22 5.92 7.52
N LYS A 146 -14.17 4.61 7.71
CA LYS A 146 -14.84 3.62 6.84
C LYS A 146 -16.37 3.82 6.82
N LEU A 147 -16.94 4.25 7.94
CA LEU A 147 -18.37 4.54 8.09
C LEU A 147 -18.78 5.92 7.57
N GLY A 148 -17.84 6.76 7.15
CA GLY A 148 -18.14 8.10 6.63
C GLY A 148 -18.54 9.10 7.71
N LEU A 149 -18.16 8.88 8.97
CA LEU A 149 -18.47 9.81 10.06
C LEU A 149 -17.59 11.06 9.96
N GLY A 150 -18.17 12.23 10.20
CA GLY A 150 -17.42 13.50 10.24
C GLY A 150 -16.59 13.68 11.51
N SER A 151 -16.98 13.03 12.60
CA SER A 151 -16.29 13.04 13.90
C SER A 151 -16.45 11.69 14.60
N ALA A 152 -15.54 11.38 15.52
CA ALA A 152 -15.65 10.23 16.42
C ALA A 152 -15.14 10.60 17.80
N GLU A 153 -15.72 10.02 18.84
CA GLU A 153 -15.19 10.17 20.19
C GLU A 153 -13.89 9.36 20.32
N VAL A 154 -12.83 10.04 20.75
CA VAL A 154 -11.53 9.45 21.05
C VAL A 154 -11.13 9.87 22.44
N TYR A 155 -10.79 8.92 23.28
CA TYR A 155 -10.25 9.22 24.60
C TYR A 155 -8.78 8.84 24.68
N TYR A 156 -8.09 9.46 25.63
CA TYR A 156 -6.81 8.94 26.11
C TYR A 156 -6.87 8.55 27.58
N VAL A 157 -5.97 7.64 27.93
CA VAL A 157 -5.67 7.19 29.28
C VAL A 157 -4.16 7.03 29.46
N LEU A 158 -3.72 6.96 30.70
CA LEU A 158 -2.35 6.59 31.04
C LEU A 158 -2.14 5.08 30.92
N GLY A 159 -0.90 4.66 30.67
CA GLY A 159 -0.54 3.26 30.52
C GLY A 159 -0.92 2.39 31.73
N GLU A 160 -0.82 2.93 32.95
CA GLU A 160 -1.22 2.24 34.19
C GLU A 160 -2.72 1.91 34.25
N GLN A 161 -3.53 2.63 33.49
CA GLN A 161 -4.98 2.44 33.43
C GLN A 161 -5.36 1.26 32.52
N ILE A 162 -4.41 0.70 31.77
CA ILE A 162 -4.64 -0.34 30.78
C ILE A 162 -4.31 -1.71 31.36
N SER A 163 -5.27 -2.63 31.29
CA SER A 163 -5.11 -3.97 31.84
C SER A 163 -5.65 -5.05 30.90
N LYS A 164 -4.98 -6.21 30.90
CA LYS A 164 -5.46 -7.42 30.20
C LYS A 164 -6.34 -8.33 31.07
N THR A 165 -6.60 -7.94 32.31
CA THR A 165 -7.42 -8.74 33.23
C THR A 165 -8.86 -8.27 33.13
N ALA A 166 -9.74 -9.15 32.64
CA ALA A 166 -11.18 -8.92 32.61
C ALA A 166 -11.76 -8.87 34.04
N GLN A 167 -13.02 -8.47 34.18
CA GLN A 167 -13.76 -8.70 35.43
C GLN A 167 -13.99 -10.21 35.61
N SER A 168 -14.13 -10.65 36.87
CA SER A 168 -14.22 -12.07 37.22
C SER A 168 -15.30 -12.78 36.41
N GLY A 169 -14.92 -13.80 35.63
CA GLY A 169 -15.81 -14.61 34.81
C GLY A 169 -15.84 -14.28 33.31
N GLU A 170 -15.20 -13.20 32.85
CA GLU A 170 -15.18 -12.82 31.43
C GLU A 170 -13.81 -13.10 30.76
N TYR A 171 -13.83 -13.43 29.46
CA TYR A 171 -12.62 -13.57 28.65
C TYR A 171 -12.48 -12.37 27.69
N LEU A 172 -11.31 -11.72 27.71
CA LEU A 172 -11.00 -10.68 26.72
C LEU A 172 -10.58 -11.32 25.39
N THR A 173 -11.16 -10.82 24.30
CA THR A 173 -10.71 -11.15 22.95
C THR A 173 -9.30 -10.59 22.69
N LYS A 174 -8.58 -11.24 21.77
CA LYS A 174 -7.23 -10.79 21.35
C LYS A 174 -7.25 -9.32 20.90
N GLY A 175 -6.33 -8.52 21.42
CA GLY A 175 -6.25 -7.08 21.16
C GLY A 175 -7.19 -6.19 21.98
N SER A 176 -8.04 -6.76 22.84
CA SER A 176 -8.89 -5.99 23.77
C SER A 176 -8.19 -5.77 25.10
N PHE A 177 -8.44 -4.60 25.69
CA PHE A 177 -7.88 -4.19 26.97
C PHE A 177 -8.98 -3.54 27.81
N MET A 178 -8.95 -3.81 29.12
CA MET A 178 -9.76 -3.13 30.10
C MET A 178 -9.12 -1.80 30.46
N ILE A 179 -9.93 -0.76 30.50
CA ILE A 179 -9.49 0.60 30.83
C ILE A 179 -10.17 1.02 32.12
N ARG A 180 -9.37 1.33 33.14
CA ARG A 180 -9.84 1.69 34.48
C ARG A 180 -9.59 3.17 34.79
N GLY A 181 -10.46 3.78 35.58
CA GLY A 181 -10.30 5.17 36.02
C GLY A 181 -10.78 6.21 35.00
N LYS A 182 -10.35 7.45 35.19
CA LYS A 182 -10.80 8.61 34.41
C LYS A 182 -10.25 8.58 32.98
N ARG A 183 -11.10 8.93 32.01
CA ARG A 183 -10.72 9.13 30.62
C ARG A 183 -10.85 10.60 30.27
N THR A 184 -10.02 11.08 29.35
CA THR A 184 -10.16 12.42 28.77
C THR A 184 -10.52 12.27 27.30
N SER A 185 -11.72 12.73 26.92
CA SER A 185 -12.27 12.57 25.57
C SER A 185 -12.04 13.81 24.70
N TYR A 186 -11.85 13.56 23.41
CA TYR A 186 -11.82 14.52 22.32
C TYR A 186 -12.84 14.09 21.26
N HIS A 187 -13.38 15.07 20.54
CA HIS A 187 -14.29 14.85 19.41
C HIS A 187 -13.70 15.47 18.13
N PRO A 188 -12.57 14.95 17.64
CA PRO A 188 -11.90 15.50 16.47
C PRO A 188 -12.74 15.35 15.20
N ARG A 189 -12.59 16.30 14.28
CA ARG A 189 -13.04 16.12 12.90
C ARG A 189 -12.10 15.14 12.21
N LEU A 190 -12.64 14.27 11.37
CA LEU A 190 -11.84 13.31 10.61
C LEU A 190 -11.19 14.02 9.41
N GLU A 191 -10.05 14.64 9.67
CA GLU A 191 -9.22 15.29 8.64
C GLU A 191 -7.87 14.59 8.54
N PHE A 192 -7.41 14.38 7.31
CA PHE A 192 -6.15 13.67 7.08
C PHE A 192 -5.41 14.25 5.88
N ALA A 193 -4.09 14.14 5.89
CA ALA A 193 -3.26 14.56 4.78
C ALA A 193 -2.03 13.66 4.62
N ILE A 194 -1.49 13.67 3.41
CA ILE A 194 -0.19 13.06 3.09
C ILE A 194 0.69 14.16 2.49
N GLY A 195 1.91 14.28 3.02
CA GLY A 195 2.92 15.21 2.55
C GLY A 195 4.20 14.50 2.12
N LEU A 196 5.05 15.21 1.40
CA LEU A 196 6.36 14.74 0.99
C LEU A 196 7.44 15.75 1.39
N ARG A 197 8.47 15.30 2.10
CA ARG A 197 9.66 16.08 2.45
C ARG A 197 10.91 15.30 2.05
N GLU A 198 11.70 15.78 1.10
CA GLU A 198 12.96 15.11 0.70
C GLU A 198 12.79 13.61 0.35
N GLN A 199 11.65 13.24 -0.26
CA GLN A 199 11.23 11.85 -0.53
C GLN A 199 10.79 11.01 0.70
N GLU A 200 10.76 11.58 1.89
CA GLU A 200 10.09 11.02 3.07
C GLU A 200 8.58 11.34 3.00
N LEU A 201 7.75 10.30 3.06
CA LEU A 201 6.30 10.46 3.15
C LEU A 201 5.89 10.73 4.60
N LEU A 202 5.08 11.77 4.79
CA LEU A 202 4.50 12.14 6.07
C LEU A 202 2.98 11.96 5.98
N ALA A 203 2.36 11.43 7.02
CA ALA A 203 0.91 11.30 7.09
C ALA A 203 0.42 11.70 8.47
N GLY A 204 -0.77 12.27 8.53
CA GLY A 204 -1.33 12.77 9.79
C GLY A 204 -2.43 13.80 9.58
N PRO A 205 -2.86 14.47 10.65
CA PRO A 205 -3.75 15.61 10.57
C PRO A 205 -3.11 16.71 9.70
N PRO A 206 -3.88 17.49 8.94
CA PRO A 206 -3.30 18.44 8.00
C PRO A 206 -2.35 19.45 8.64
N GLN A 207 -2.67 19.93 9.85
CA GLN A 207 -1.81 20.86 10.60
C GLN A 207 -0.45 20.25 10.93
N ALA A 208 -0.43 18.98 11.34
CA ALA A 208 0.81 18.28 11.66
C ALA A 208 1.68 18.11 10.41
N VAL A 209 1.09 17.70 9.28
CA VAL A 209 1.83 17.54 8.02
C VAL A 209 2.35 18.88 7.50
N GLN A 210 1.53 19.94 7.56
CA GLN A 210 1.88 21.28 7.09
C GLN A 210 3.05 21.89 7.87
N ALA A 211 3.23 21.54 9.14
CA ALA A 211 4.37 22.00 9.94
C ALA A 211 5.73 21.48 9.42
N HIS A 212 5.73 20.39 8.64
CA HIS A 212 6.97 19.74 8.15
C HIS A 212 7.17 19.89 6.63
N THR A 213 6.11 20.17 5.86
CA THR A 213 6.21 20.34 4.41
C THR A 213 5.02 21.11 3.82
N GLU A 214 5.29 21.95 2.83
CA GLU A 214 4.27 22.61 2.01
C GLU A 214 3.70 21.67 0.92
N ASN A 215 4.50 20.68 0.48
CA ASN A 215 4.09 19.73 -0.55
C ASN A 215 3.21 18.64 0.06
N MET A 216 1.91 18.92 0.17
CA MET A 216 0.93 18.02 0.77
C MET A 216 -0.39 17.97 0.00
N VAL A 217 -1.13 16.89 0.21
CA VAL A 217 -2.50 16.70 -0.28
C VAL A 217 -3.42 16.33 0.88
N ARG A 218 -4.58 16.98 0.93
CA ARG A 218 -5.62 16.69 1.93
C ARG A 218 -6.53 15.58 1.43
N LEU A 219 -6.93 14.71 2.34
CA LEU A 219 -7.73 13.53 2.09
C LEU A 219 -9.05 13.65 2.86
N VAL A 220 -10.12 13.21 2.21
CA VAL A 220 -11.47 13.13 2.77
C VAL A 220 -12.05 11.76 2.52
N GLN A 221 -13.09 11.38 3.27
CA GLN A 221 -13.88 10.20 2.93
C GLN A 221 -14.48 10.39 1.54
N GLY A 222 -14.40 9.35 0.71
CA GLY A 222 -14.70 9.51 -0.71
C GLY A 222 -15.16 8.22 -1.37
N THR A 223 -14.89 8.09 -2.68
CA THR A 223 -15.38 6.97 -3.49
C THR A 223 -14.28 6.08 -4.07
N GLN A 224 -13.03 6.56 -4.12
CA GLN A 224 -11.94 5.87 -4.79
C GLN A 224 -11.32 4.80 -3.90
N LYS A 225 -10.72 3.77 -4.53
CA LYS A 225 -9.97 2.72 -3.84
C LYS A 225 -8.57 3.21 -3.46
N ALA A 226 -7.96 2.57 -2.46
CA ALA A 226 -6.61 2.91 -1.98
C ALA A 226 -5.54 2.91 -3.10
N SER A 227 -5.62 1.99 -4.06
CA SER A 227 -4.66 1.92 -5.17
C SER A 227 -4.83 3.03 -6.20
N GLU A 228 -6.06 3.49 -6.44
CA GLU A 228 -6.36 4.59 -7.35
C GLU A 228 -5.86 5.91 -6.77
N ILE A 229 -6.25 6.20 -5.53
CA ILE A 229 -5.84 7.43 -4.85
C ILE A 229 -4.32 7.46 -4.61
N ALA A 230 -3.68 6.34 -4.31
CA ALA A 230 -2.22 6.29 -4.14
C ALA A 230 -1.46 6.67 -5.41
N ARG A 231 -1.95 6.30 -6.60
CA ARG A 231 -1.35 6.73 -7.88
C ARG A 231 -1.51 8.24 -8.09
N GLU A 232 -2.67 8.78 -7.74
CA GLU A 232 -2.94 10.21 -7.84
C GLU A 232 -2.05 11.03 -6.88
N ILE A 233 -1.94 10.60 -5.62
CA ILE A 233 -1.06 11.18 -4.61
C ILE A 233 0.40 11.11 -5.07
N LYS A 234 0.85 9.95 -5.57
CA LYS A 234 2.22 9.78 -6.09
C LYS A 234 2.53 10.82 -7.18
N LYS A 235 1.59 11.03 -8.11
CA LYS A 235 1.73 12.01 -9.19
C LYS A 235 1.73 13.44 -8.66
N LYS A 236 0.78 13.80 -7.79
CA LYS A 236 0.69 15.17 -7.24
C LYS A 236 1.90 15.56 -6.41
N LEU A 237 2.37 14.65 -5.55
CA LEU A 237 3.52 14.91 -4.68
C LEU A 237 4.87 14.71 -5.39
N SER A 238 4.88 14.23 -6.64
CA SER A 238 6.09 13.83 -7.37
C SER A 238 6.97 12.83 -6.59
N TYR A 239 6.32 11.89 -5.89
CA TYR A 239 7.00 10.86 -5.10
C TYR A 239 7.62 9.80 -6.01
N LYS A 240 8.92 9.52 -5.81
CA LYS A 240 9.69 8.60 -6.65
C LYS A 240 9.60 7.13 -6.21
N GLY A 241 9.17 6.85 -4.98
CA GLY A 241 9.09 5.50 -4.43
C GLY A 241 7.89 4.67 -4.91
N HIS A 242 7.60 3.56 -4.22
CA HIS A 242 6.56 2.62 -4.65
C HIS A 242 5.17 3.09 -4.21
N ILE A 243 4.12 2.76 -4.97
CA ILE A 243 2.75 3.16 -4.60
C ILE A 243 2.30 2.53 -3.27
N ASP A 244 2.85 1.37 -2.93
CA ASP A 244 2.53 0.66 -1.69
C ASP A 244 2.97 1.44 -0.44
N ASP A 245 3.99 2.29 -0.56
CA ASP A 245 4.45 3.13 0.54
C ASP A 245 3.36 4.15 0.92
N ILE A 246 2.68 4.72 -0.08
CA ILE A 246 1.51 5.58 0.13
C ILE A 246 0.32 4.78 0.64
N ILE A 247 0.03 3.60 0.07
CA ILE A 247 -1.11 2.77 0.48
C ILE A 247 -1.03 2.41 1.96
N ARG A 248 0.18 2.15 2.49
CA ARG A 248 0.41 1.84 3.91
C ARG A 248 0.03 2.99 4.85
N LEU A 249 0.04 4.23 4.37
CA LEU A 249 -0.30 5.43 5.14
C LEU A 249 -1.80 5.77 5.07
N LEU A 250 -2.55 5.17 4.15
CA LEU A 250 -3.96 5.51 3.99
C LEU A 250 -4.84 4.87 5.09
N PRO A 251 -5.91 5.56 5.53
CA PRO A 251 -6.92 4.95 6.38
C PRO A 251 -7.69 3.86 5.63
N THR A 252 -8.34 2.97 6.38
CA THR A 252 -9.16 1.93 5.75
C THR A 252 -10.49 2.50 5.28
N GLY A 253 -10.80 2.37 4.00
CA GLY A 253 -12.07 2.83 3.44
C GLY A 253 -11.90 3.38 2.03
N LYS A 254 -12.96 4.03 1.54
CA LYS A 254 -12.91 4.80 0.29
C LYS A 254 -12.44 6.22 0.61
N ILE A 255 -11.59 6.76 -0.25
CA ILE A 255 -10.88 8.02 -0.03
C ILE A 255 -11.02 8.86 -1.29
N SER A 256 -11.05 10.18 -1.13
CA SER A 256 -10.88 11.12 -2.23
C SER A 256 -9.96 12.24 -1.81
N LEU A 257 -9.35 12.91 -2.78
CA LEU A 257 -8.63 14.15 -2.50
C LEU A 257 -9.66 15.23 -2.15
N SER A 258 -9.34 16.03 -1.13
CA SER A 258 -10.04 17.30 -0.95
C SER A 258 -9.85 18.13 -2.21
N ARG A 259 -10.95 18.74 -2.67
CA ARG A 259 -10.89 19.79 -3.69
C ARG A 259 -10.20 21.03 -3.10
#